data_AF-A0AA42UEZ9-F1
#
_entry.id   AF-A0AA42UEZ9-F1
#
_cell.length_a   1.000
_cell.length_b   1.000
_cell.length_c   1.000
_cell.angle_alpha   90.00
_cell.angle_beta   90.00
_cell.angle_gamma   90.00
#
_symmetry.space_group_name_H-M   'P 1'
#
loop_
_entity.id
_entity.type
_entity.pdbx_description
1 polymer ?
#
loop_
_entity_poly.entity_id
_entity_poly.type
_entity_poly.pdbx_seq_one_letter_code
_entity_poly.pdbx_strand_id
1 'polypeptide(L)'
;MNNVTVTTLPFEIAPSPIMFYMDYGIKESGKTLTVSYLADDEDGENPVMYCDGMGAIFTSHRNARRSEHERMQEALALDSSWDPDLSLLESGAPELAFRKAWIAAAKQHVEFMVWADETGRRSNPDEAYYHRRASAFWRECGRSGIGGVSIWHFAFSESVAHEVWADLREQGVIGAKDSVMLDCYEHGGQSWSISGTGTQCRWDTSRGAGVWVPDADCIAAIELQKAVYAFGDINKVRGSWQVSLDASDTTRSFSTEEQAYLWLSIYAEGKKVTKKMLATGRDRAHYHICRGVLDQYNAWLAGECYGVVVATFSNVGTEAEPEWELEGSDETWGYIGSDSTAAMLPTVLN
;
A
#
# COMPACT_ATOMS: atom_id res chain seq x y z
N MET A 1 45.27 -31.40 3.61
CA MET A 1 43.86 -31.09 3.34
C MET A 1 43.86 -29.90 2.41
N ASN A 2 43.95 -30.18 1.11
CA ASN A 2 43.95 -29.15 0.06
C ASN A 2 42.47 -28.94 -0.29
N ASN A 3 41.90 -27.81 0.14
CA ASN A 3 40.59 -27.39 -0.32
C ASN A 3 40.76 -26.88 -1.76
N VAL A 4 40.44 -27.73 -2.74
CA VAL A 4 40.26 -27.28 -4.11
C VAL A 4 38.96 -26.49 -4.14
N THR A 5 39.06 -25.19 -4.39
CA THR A 5 37.91 -24.30 -4.56
C THR A 5 37.49 -24.42 -6.01
N VAL A 6 36.59 -25.36 -6.30
CA VAL A 6 35.98 -25.49 -7.62
C VAL A 6 35.13 -24.24 -7.86
N THR A 7 35.57 -23.38 -8.79
CA THR A 7 34.88 -22.14 -9.22
C THR A 7 33.97 -22.35 -10.42
N THR A 8 33.96 -23.55 -10.99
CA THR A 8 33.21 -23.91 -12.19
C THR A 8 32.60 -25.30 -12.05
N LEU A 9 31.33 -25.47 -12.37
CA LEU A 9 30.68 -26.78 -12.24
C LEU A 9 31.33 -27.81 -13.17
N PRO A 10 31.47 -29.08 -12.72
CA PRO A 10 32.14 -30.13 -13.49
C PRO A 10 31.29 -30.69 -14.65
N PHE A 11 30.13 -30.11 -14.91
CA PHE A 11 29.19 -30.49 -15.97
C PHE A 11 28.61 -29.24 -16.65
N GLU A 12 28.18 -29.40 -17.91
CA GLU A 12 27.53 -28.33 -18.66
C GLU A 12 26.15 -28.01 -18.09
N ILE A 13 25.81 -26.71 -18.08
CA ILE A 13 24.52 -26.21 -17.62
C ILE A 13 23.90 -25.41 -18.75
N ALA A 14 22.63 -25.67 -19.04
CA ALA A 14 21.84 -24.79 -19.88
C ALA A 14 21.18 -23.73 -18.98
N PRO A 15 21.58 -22.44 -19.05
CA PRO A 15 20.94 -21.39 -18.27
C PRO A 15 19.47 -21.22 -18.68
N SER A 16 18.60 -20.89 -17.71
CA SER A 16 17.21 -20.51 -18.01
C SER A 16 17.19 -19.25 -18.88
N PRO A 17 16.37 -19.20 -19.95
CA PRO A 17 16.26 -18.04 -20.83
C PRO A 17 15.59 -16.83 -20.16
N ILE A 18 14.95 -17.02 -18.99
CA ILE A 18 14.25 -15.97 -18.24
C ILE A 18 15.21 -15.26 -17.25
N MET A 19 16.33 -15.90 -16.89
CA MET A 19 17.25 -15.40 -15.87
C MET A 19 18.37 -14.51 -16.43
N PHE A 20 18.64 -13.38 -15.75
CA PHE A 20 20.02 -12.91 -15.61
C PHE A 20 20.73 -13.94 -14.72
N TYR A 21 21.54 -14.81 -15.33
CA TYR A 21 22.26 -15.88 -14.65
C TYR A 21 22.89 -15.40 -13.33
N MET A 22 22.37 -15.86 -12.21
CA MET A 22 22.96 -15.61 -10.89
C MET A 22 23.86 -16.77 -10.52
N ASP A 23 25.06 -16.44 -10.04
CA ASP A 23 26.12 -17.41 -9.78
C ASP A 23 25.65 -18.45 -8.76
N TYR A 24 25.79 -19.73 -9.13
CA TYR A 24 25.58 -20.86 -8.24
C TYR A 24 26.61 -20.87 -7.11
N GLY A 25 26.24 -21.39 -5.95
CA GLY A 25 27.20 -21.71 -4.89
C GLY A 25 27.75 -23.12 -5.06
N ILE A 26 29.04 -23.34 -4.78
CA ILE A 26 29.66 -24.67 -4.78
C ILE A 26 30.38 -24.92 -3.45
N LYS A 27 30.20 -26.12 -2.89
CA LYS A 27 30.99 -26.65 -1.77
C LYS A 27 31.36 -28.10 -2.04
N GLU A 28 32.66 -28.39 -2.11
CA GLU A 28 33.17 -29.77 -2.21
C GLU A 28 33.67 -30.24 -0.84
N SER A 29 33.30 -31.46 -0.46
CA SER A 29 33.75 -32.13 0.77
C SER A 29 34.04 -33.60 0.51
N GLY A 30 35.31 -33.93 0.30
CA GLY A 30 35.72 -35.32 0.05
C GLY A 30 35.17 -35.86 -1.28
N LYS A 31 34.26 -36.83 -1.21
CA LYS A 31 33.58 -37.41 -2.39
C LYS A 31 32.23 -36.76 -2.69
N THR A 32 31.89 -35.68 -2.00
CA THR A 32 30.59 -35.04 -2.09
C THR A 32 30.75 -33.63 -2.64
N LEU A 33 29.90 -33.27 -3.61
CA LEU A 33 29.79 -31.95 -4.19
C LEU A 33 28.39 -31.42 -3.92
N THR A 34 28.28 -30.31 -3.22
CA THR A 34 27.03 -29.62 -2.96
C THR A 34 26.97 -28.34 -3.81
N VAL A 35 25.86 -28.17 -4.52
CA VAL A 35 25.63 -27.06 -5.44
C VAL A 35 24.33 -26.36 -5.04
N SER A 36 24.37 -25.05 -4.79
CA SER A 36 23.17 -24.23 -4.58
C SER A 36 22.88 -23.37 -5.80
N TYR A 37 21.63 -23.31 -6.23
CA TYR A 37 21.21 -22.49 -7.38
C TYR A 37 19.75 -22.06 -7.25
N LEU A 38 19.37 -21.04 -8.03
CA LEU A 38 17.98 -20.63 -8.19
C LEU A 38 17.34 -21.40 -9.35
N ALA A 39 16.14 -21.93 -9.12
CA ALA A 39 15.28 -22.50 -10.14
C ALA A 39 14.03 -21.63 -10.30
N ASP A 40 13.50 -21.53 -11.52
CA ASP A 40 12.26 -20.79 -11.78
C ASP A 40 11.08 -21.49 -11.09
N ASP A 41 10.30 -20.73 -10.33
CA ASP A 41 9.05 -21.20 -9.74
C ASP A 41 7.90 -20.86 -10.68
N GLU A 42 7.49 -21.84 -11.49
CA GLU A 42 6.40 -21.68 -12.47
C GLU A 42 5.00 -21.63 -11.82
N ASP A 43 4.89 -21.91 -10.51
CA ASP A 43 3.63 -21.93 -9.76
C ASP A 43 3.69 -21.01 -8.52
N GLY A 44 4.42 -19.89 -8.65
CA GLY A 44 4.54 -18.89 -7.59
C GLY A 44 3.19 -18.27 -7.21
N GLU A 45 2.81 -18.39 -5.93
CA GLU A 45 1.57 -17.83 -5.41
C GLU A 45 1.57 -16.29 -5.45
N ASN A 46 0.41 -15.70 -5.70
CA ASN A 46 0.28 -14.23 -5.72
C ASN A 46 0.49 -13.64 -4.30
N PRO A 47 1.51 -12.80 -4.08
CA PRO A 47 1.89 -12.34 -2.75
C PRO A 47 0.81 -11.49 -2.08
N VAL A 48 0.05 -10.68 -2.83
CA VAL A 48 -1.01 -9.83 -2.25
C VAL A 48 -2.31 -10.60 -1.97
N MET A 49 -2.39 -11.88 -2.32
CA MET A 49 -3.53 -12.75 -1.99
C MET A 49 -3.21 -13.77 -0.91
N TYR A 50 -1.97 -14.26 -0.85
CA TYR A 50 -1.60 -15.43 -0.05
C TYR A 50 -0.56 -15.16 1.03
N CYS A 51 0.08 -13.99 1.06
CA CYS A 51 1.03 -13.61 2.10
C CYS A 51 0.41 -12.62 3.10
N ASP A 52 0.57 -12.92 4.39
CA ASP A 52 0.25 -11.98 5.47
C ASP A 52 1.16 -10.74 5.39
N GLY A 53 0.63 -9.57 5.73
CA GLY A 53 1.40 -8.32 5.76
C GLY A 53 1.62 -7.68 4.39
N MET A 54 0.91 -8.14 3.36
CA MET A 54 0.92 -7.54 2.01
C MET A 54 -0.31 -6.67 1.73
N GLY A 55 -1.35 -6.75 2.57
CA GLY A 55 -2.62 -6.08 2.30
C GLY A 55 -3.31 -6.64 1.06
N ALA A 56 -4.13 -5.82 0.42
CA ALA A 56 -4.84 -6.21 -0.80
C ALA A 56 -4.85 -5.07 -1.82
N ILE A 57 -4.81 -5.41 -3.10
CA ILE A 57 -5.00 -4.45 -4.19
C ILE A 57 -6.40 -4.67 -4.78
N PHE A 58 -7.20 -3.62 -4.79
CA PHE A 58 -8.49 -3.59 -5.49
C PHE A 58 -8.39 -2.67 -6.69
N THR A 59 -9.03 -3.05 -7.79
CA THR A 59 -8.88 -2.32 -9.04
C THR A 59 -10.19 -2.24 -9.81
N SER A 60 -10.34 -1.15 -10.55
CA SER A 60 -11.37 -0.94 -11.57
C SER A 60 -10.82 -1.09 -12.99
N HIS A 61 -9.61 -1.64 -13.11
CA HIS A 61 -8.94 -1.86 -14.38
C HIS A 61 -9.73 -2.85 -15.25
N ARG A 62 -9.52 -2.79 -16.58
CA ARG A 62 -10.43 -3.38 -17.58
C ARG A 62 -10.79 -4.87 -17.41
N ASN A 63 -9.94 -5.63 -16.73
CA ASN A 63 -10.10 -7.08 -16.52
C ASN A 63 -10.51 -7.44 -15.08
N ALA A 64 -10.74 -6.45 -14.22
CA ALA A 64 -11.06 -6.65 -12.82
C ALA A 64 -12.47 -7.24 -12.66
N ARG A 65 -12.63 -8.03 -11.59
CA ARG A 65 -13.93 -8.60 -11.24
C ARG A 65 -14.80 -7.50 -10.63
N ARG A 66 -16.12 -7.63 -10.79
CA ARG A 66 -17.09 -6.71 -10.16
C ARG A 66 -16.87 -6.55 -8.65
N SER A 67 -16.51 -7.64 -7.96
CA SER A 67 -16.19 -7.61 -6.53
C SER A 67 -14.98 -6.73 -6.20
N GLU A 68 -14.01 -6.58 -7.10
CA GLU A 68 -12.86 -5.71 -6.89
C GLU A 68 -13.25 -4.24 -7.07
N HIS A 69 -14.18 -3.94 -7.99
CA HIS A 69 -14.73 -2.59 -8.15
C HIS A 69 -15.47 -2.15 -6.88
N GLU A 70 -16.33 -3.03 -6.35
CA GLU A 70 -17.10 -2.76 -5.13
C GLU A 70 -16.18 -2.56 -3.91
N ARG A 71 -15.11 -3.37 -3.78
CA ARG A 71 -14.12 -3.21 -2.70
C ARG A 71 -13.27 -1.95 -2.87
N MET A 72 -12.93 -1.55 -4.09
CA MET A 72 -12.25 -0.29 -4.37
C MET A 72 -13.13 0.91 -4.02
N GLN A 73 -14.41 0.88 -4.40
CA GLN A 73 -15.41 1.89 -4.04
C GLN A 73 -15.53 2.05 -2.52
N GLU A 74 -15.70 0.93 -1.79
CA GLU A 74 -15.75 0.91 -0.33
C GLU A 74 -14.47 1.49 0.30
N ALA A 75 -13.29 1.07 -0.17
CA ALA A 75 -12.01 1.57 0.33
C ALA A 75 -11.83 3.07 0.13
N LEU A 76 -12.41 3.63 -0.94
CA LEU A 76 -12.36 5.05 -1.26
C LEU A 76 -13.54 5.84 -0.69
N ALA A 77 -14.51 5.18 -0.03
CA ALA A 77 -15.78 5.74 0.43
C ALA A 77 -16.67 6.30 -0.72
N LEU A 78 -16.60 5.69 -1.90
CA LEU A 78 -17.35 6.06 -3.08
C LEU A 78 -18.56 5.15 -3.28
N ASP A 79 -19.57 5.66 -4.00
CA ASP A 79 -20.76 4.91 -4.37
C ASP A 79 -20.53 4.09 -5.67
N SER A 80 -21.58 3.40 -6.13
CA SER A 80 -21.53 2.60 -7.35
C SER A 80 -21.26 3.41 -8.64
N SER A 81 -21.48 4.71 -8.60
CA SER A 81 -21.28 5.67 -9.69
C SER A 81 -19.88 6.30 -9.66
N TRP A 82 -19.05 5.96 -8.66
CA TRP A 82 -17.76 6.58 -8.37
C TRP A 82 -17.84 8.01 -7.84
N ASP A 83 -19.01 8.42 -7.34
CA ASP A 83 -19.20 9.67 -6.64
C ASP A 83 -19.02 9.47 -5.12
N PRO A 84 -18.76 10.54 -4.34
CA PRO A 84 -18.75 10.46 -2.89
C PRO A 84 -20.00 9.78 -2.33
N ASP A 85 -19.84 8.70 -1.55
CA ASP A 85 -20.97 7.99 -0.95
C ASP A 85 -21.55 8.79 0.22
N LEU A 86 -22.54 9.62 -0.09
CA LEU A 86 -23.24 10.43 0.91
C LEU A 86 -24.12 9.60 1.86
N SER A 87 -24.43 8.33 1.52
CA SER A 87 -25.20 7.45 2.41
C SER A 87 -24.43 7.12 3.70
N LEU A 88 -23.09 7.20 3.65
CA LEU A 88 -22.24 7.06 4.83
C LEU A 88 -22.50 8.13 5.90
N LEU A 89 -23.11 9.27 5.52
CA LEU A 89 -23.45 10.37 6.43
C LEU A 89 -24.80 10.18 7.15
N GLU A 90 -25.52 9.10 6.89
CA GLU A 90 -26.88 8.90 7.42
C GLU A 90 -26.91 8.27 8.82
N SER A 91 -25.78 7.75 9.31
CA SER A 91 -25.72 7.12 10.63
C SER A 91 -24.39 7.30 11.36
N GLY A 92 -24.39 6.96 12.66
CA GLY A 92 -23.17 6.88 13.46
C GLY A 92 -22.45 8.21 13.68
N ALA A 93 -21.13 8.15 13.75
CA ALA A 93 -20.27 9.33 13.89
C ALA A 93 -20.33 10.29 12.69
N PRO A 94 -20.37 9.80 11.43
CA PRO A 94 -20.54 10.65 10.24
C PRO A 94 -21.82 11.50 10.26
N GLU A 95 -22.97 10.95 10.65
CA GLU A 95 -24.22 11.72 10.78
C GLU A 95 -24.08 12.88 11.76
N LEU A 96 -23.43 12.65 12.89
CA LEU A 96 -23.22 13.69 13.89
C LEU A 96 -22.33 14.83 13.37
N ALA A 97 -21.34 14.50 12.52
CA ALA A 97 -20.50 15.50 11.86
C ALA A 97 -21.32 16.29 10.83
N PHE A 98 -22.05 15.59 9.96
CA PHE A 98 -22.87 16.21 8.92
C PHE A 98 -23.96 17.10 9.51
N ARG A 99 -24.66 16.62 10.54
CA ARG A 99 -25.66 17.39 11.29
C ARG A 99 -25.11 18.71 11.82
N LYS A 100 -23.92 18.69 12.42
CA LYS A 100 -23.30 19.89 13.00
C LYS A 100 -22.96 20.90 11.91
N ALA A 101 -22.33 20.45 10.82
CA ALA A 101 -21.98 21.30 9.70
C ALA A 101 -23.22 21.88 9.02
N TRP A 102 -24.24 21.05 8.80
CA TRP A 102 -25.49 21.48 8.19
C TRP A 102 -26.23 22.52 9.02
N ILE A 103 -26.36 22.33 10.34
CA ILE A 103 -26.98 23.32 11.22
C ILE A 103 -26.19 24.64 11.22
N ALA A 104 -24.86 24.57 11.16
CA ALA A 104 -24.00 25.76 11.10
C ALA A 104 -24.18 26.53 9.79
N ALA A 105 -24.33 25.84 8.65
CA ALA A 105 -24.63 26.45 7.35
C ALA A 105 -26.06 27.01 7.30
N ALA A 106 -27.05 26.20 7.69
CA ALA A 106 -28.47 26.53 7.60
C ALA A 106 -28.83 27.83 8.33
N LYS A 107 -28.24 28.11 9.49
CA LYS A 107 -28.56 29.32 10.27
C LYS A 107 -28.16 30.64 9.59
N GLN A 108 -27.34 30.58 8.55
CA GLN A 108 -26.85 31.74 7.80
C GLN A 108 -27.23 31.69 6.32
N HIS A 109 -27.74 30.56 5.83
CA HIS A 109 -28.07 30.38 4.42
C HIS A 109 -29.45 30.96 4.08
N VAL A 110 -29.50 31.78 3.03
CA VAL A 110 -30.72 32.53 2.63
C VAL A 110 -31.92 31.62 2.39
N GLU A 111 -31.71 30.47 1.76
CA GLU A 111 -32.77 29.51 1.42
C GLU A 111 -33.46 28.96 2.68
N PHE A 112 -32.66 28.60 3.70
CA PHE A 112 -33.19 28.10 4.96
C PHE A 112 -33.84 29.21 5.77
N MET A 113 -33.27 30.42 5.76
CA MET A 113 -33.83 31.58 6.46
C MET A 113 -35.21 31.95 5.91
N VAL A 114 -35.37 32.02 4.59
CA VAL A 114 -36.66 32.28 3.92
C VAL A 114 -37.69 31.23 4.32
N TRP A 115 -37.35 29.94 4.19
CA TRP A 115 -38.23 28.85 4.62
C TRP A 115 -38.61 28.95 6.10
N ALA A 116 -37.63 29.26 6.96
CA ALA A 116 -37.84 29.35 8.41
C ALA A 116 -38.76 30.52 8.79
N ASP A 117 -38.71 31.62 8.05
CA ASP A 117 -39.55 32.79 8.24
C ASP A 117 -40.98 32.55 7.74
N GLU A 118 -41.13 31.94 6.56
CA GLU A 118 -42.44 31.61 5.96
C GLU A 118 -43.23 30.59 6.79
N THR A 119 -42.54 29.59 7.35
CA THR A 119 -43.13 28.56 8.21
C THR A 119 -42.99 28.90 9.70
N GLY A 120 -42.51 30.10 10.00
CA GLY A 120 -42.25 30.64 11.32
C GLY A 120 -43.47 31.34 11.92
N ARG A 121 -43.32 31.79 13.17
CA ARG A 121 -44.29 32.66 13.86
C ARG A 121 -43.65 33.93 14.43
N ARG A 122 -42.38 34.19 14.13
CA ARG A 122 -41.59 35.28 14.73
C ARG A 122 -41.48 36.45 13.76
N SER A 123 -41.79 37.65 14.22
CA SER A 123 -41.80 38.89 13.41
C SER A 123 -40.46 39.61 13.29
N ASN A 124 -39.44 39.18 14.04
CA ASN A 124 -38.06 39.69 13.93
C ASN A 124 -37.07 38.57 14.33
N PRO A 125 -36.72 37.69 13.37
CA PRO A 125 -35.83 36.55 13.62
C PRO A 125 -34.37 37.01 13.82
N ASP A 126 -33.68 36.35 14.75
CA ASP A 126 -32.24 36.53 15.03
C ASP A 126 -31.48 35.24 14.71
N GLU A 127 -30.14 35.27 14.70
CA GLU A 127 -29.34 34.06 14.43
C GLU A 127 -29.69 32.90 15.38
N ALA A 128 -29.96 33.21 16.65
CA ALA A 128 -30.35 32.21 17.64
C ALA A 128 -31.69 31.53 17.30
N TYR A 129 -32.62 32.24 16.66
CA TYR A 129 -33.84 31.69 16.11
C TYR A 129 -33.54 30.69 15.00
N TYR A 130 -32.75 31.08 13.99
CA TYR A 130 -32.43 30.21 12.86
C TYR A 130 -31.64 28.97 13.31
N HIS A 131 -30.71 29.11 14.26
CA HIS A 131 -30.02 27.95 14.85
C HIS A 131 -30.99 26.96 15.51
N ARG A 132 -31.93 27.46 16.33
CA ARG A 132 -32.95 26.59 16.97
C ARG A 132 -33.87 25.94 15.94
N ARG A 133 -34.25 26.68 14.90
CA ARG A 133 -35.08 26.19 13.78
C ARG A 133 -34.36 25.09 13.01
N ALA A 134 -33.10 25.29 12.62
CA ALA A 134 -32.28 24.28 11.94
C ALA A 134 -32.12 23.02 12.79
N SER A 135 -31.83 23.20 14.09
CA SER A 135 -31.70 22.09 15.04
C SER A 135 -32.99 21.28 15.20
N ALA A 136 -34.15 21.95 15.22
CA ALA A 136 -35.46 21.30 15.28
C ALA A 136 -35.79 20.59 13.96
N PHE A 137 -35.58 21.27 12.82
CA PHE A 137 -35.81 20.74 11.49
C PHE A 137 -35.05 19.43 11.25
N TRP A 138 -33.76 19.39 11.56
CA TRP A 138 -32.95 18.17 11.44
C TRP A 138 -33.53 17.01 12.26
N ARG A 139 -33.92 17.29 13.51
CA ARG A 139 -34.47 16.27 14.43
C ARG A 139 -35.80 15.71 13.95
N GLU A 140 -36.61 16.55 13.31
CA GLU A 140 -37.96 16.22 12.86
C GLU A 140 -37.98 15.58 11.47
N CYS A 141 -37.03 15.93 10.59
CA CYS A 141 -36.84 15.31 9.27
C CYS A 141 -36.71 13.78 9.32
N GLY A 142 -36.03 13.23 10.33
CA GLY A 142 -35.84 11.79 10.48
C GLY A 142 -37.07 11.01 10.98
N ARG A 143 -38.19 11.67 11.32
CA ARG A 143 -39.38 11.00 11.89
C ARG A 143 -40.62 11.08 11.01
N SER A 144 -40.79 12.18 10.29
CA SER A 144 -41.80 12.46 9.26
C SER A 144 -41.57 13.93 8.93
N GLY A 145 -40.93 14.24 7.79
CA GLY A 145 -40.49 15.61 7.46
C GLY A 145 -41.54 16.67 7.78
N ILE A 146 -41.11 17.82 8.32
CA ILE A 146 -42.02 18.94 8.57
C ILE A 146 -42.58 19.39 7.21
N GLY A 147 -43.85 19.08 6.94
CA GLY A 147 -44.49 19.37 5.66
C GLY A 147 -44.02 18.51 4.48
N GLY A 148 -43.41 17.33 4.72
CA GLY A 148 -42.89 16.45 3.66
C GLY A 148 -41.56 16.92 3.04
N VAL A 149 -40.94 17.95 3.63
CA VAL A 149 -39.65 18.51 3.21
C VAL A 149 -38.52 17.79 3.96
N SER A 150 -37.51 17.31 3.21
CA SER A 150 -36.27 16.72 3.74
C SER A 150 -35.15 17.75 3.76
N ILE A 151 -34.03 17.44 4.43
CA ILE A 151 -32.82 18.29 4.39
C ILE A 151 -32.32 18.51 2.96
N TRP A 152 -32.51 17.53 2.07
CA TRP A 152 -32.09 17.59 0.67
C TRP A 152 -32.94 18.53 -0.21
N HIS A 153 -34.04 19.11 0.30
CA HIS A 153 -34.75 20.18 -0.42
C HIS A 153 -33.94 21.47 -0.52
N PHE A 154 -32.97 21.66 0.38
CA PHE A 154 -32.12 22.83 0.34
C PHE A 154 -30.88 22.54 -0.51
N ALA A 155 -30.64 23.35 -1.54
CA ALA A 155 -29.53 23.13 -2.48
C ALA A 155 -28.16 23.13 -1.79
N PHE A 156 -28.00 23.90 -0.70
CA PHE A 156 -26.73 23.94 0.05
C PHE A 156 -26.42 22.63 0.78
N SER A 157 -27.40 21.74 0.97
CA SER A 157 -27.21 20.48 1.69
C SER A 157 -26.21 19.56 1.01
N GLU A 158 -26.23 19.52 -0.33
CA GLU A 158 -25.30 18.70 -1.12
C GLU A 158 -23.86 19.20 -0.97
N SER A 159 -23.63 20.51 -1.09
CA SER A 159 -22.31 21.11 -0.87
C SER A 159 -21.75 20.80 0.52
N VAL A 160 -22.57 20.96 1.57
CA VAL A 160 -22.16 20.64 2.95
C VAL A 160 -21.87 19.14 3.10
N ALA A 161 -22.66 18.27 2.47
CA ALA A 161 -22.44 16.83 2.51
C ALA A 161 -21.11 16.44 1.87
N HIS A 162 -20.78 17.00 0.70
CA HIS A 162 -19.49 16.78 0.03
C HIS A 162 -18.30 17.27 0.86
N GLU A 163 -18.40 18.45 1.46
CA GLU A 163 -17.35 18.98 2.34
C GLU A 163 -17.12 18.08 3.56
N VAL A 164 -18.20 17.67 4.23
CA VAL A 164 -18.11 16.77 5.39
C VAL A 164 -17.59 15.39 4.99
N TRP A 165 -18.03 14.85 3.85
CA TRP A 165 -17.51 13.58 3.33
C TRP A 165 -16.00 13.68 3.11
N ALA A 166 -15.52 14.76 2.48
CA ALA A 166 -14.09 14.97 2.22
C ALA A 166 -13.28 15.06 3.51
N ASP A 167 -13.77 15.85 4.49
CA ASP A 167 -13.14 15.99 5.81
C ASP A 167 -13.07 14.63 6.55
N LEU A 168 -14.14 13.84 6.51
CA LEU A 168 -14.18 12.53 7.15
C LEU A 168 -13.28 11.51 6.45
N ARG A 169 -13.18 11.59 5.13
CA ARG A 169 -12.28 10.74 4.33
C ARG A 169 -10.82 11.06 4.60
N GLU A 170 -10.47 12.34 4.70
CA GLU A 170 -9.12 12.81 5.06
C GLU A 170 -8.74 12.38 6.49
N GLN A 171 -9.70 12.42 7.42
CA GLN A 171 -9.49 11.94 8.80
C GLN A 171 -9.45 10.41 8.91
N GLY A 172 -9.81 9.68 7.85
CA GLY A 172 -9.93 8.22 7.84
C GLY A 172 -11.05 7.69 8.73
N VAL A 173 -12.13 8.46 8.90
CA VAL A 173 -13.35 8.03 9.61
C VAL A 173 -14.25 7.20 8.68
N ILE A 174 -14.23 7.50 7.39
CA ILE A 174 -14.90 6.73 6.34
C ILE A 174 -13.88 6.22 5.32
N GLY A 175 -14.20 5.09 4.68
CA GLY A 175 -13.30 4.38 3.79
C GLY A 175 -12.09 3.78 4.52
N ALA A 176 -11.13 3.29 3.75
CA ALA A 176 -9.89 2.74 4.27
C ALA A 176 -8.90 3.89 4.56
N LYS A 177 -8.62 4.12 5.85
CA LYS A 177 -7.79 5.24 6.33
C LYS A 177 -6.40 5.30 5.69
N ASP A 178 -5.72 4.16 5.60
CA ASP A 178 -4.33 4.06 5.15
C ASP A 178 -4.22 3.48 3.72
N SER A 179 -5.32 3.53 2.97
CA SER A 179 -5.32 3.07 1.58
C SER A 179 -4.50 4.00 0.70
N VAL A 180 -3.78 3.45 -0.27
CA VAL A 180 -2.95 4.21 -1.20
C VAL A 180 -3.46 4.05 -2.62
N MET A 181 -3.70 5.17 -3.30
CA MET A 181 -4.12 5.18 -4.70
C MET A 181 -2.96 4.74 -5.61
N LEU A 182 -3.27 3.92 -6.61
CA LEU A 182 -2.30 3.31 -7.51
C LEU A 182 -2.60 3.64 -8.98
N ASP A 183 -1.53 3.75 -9.75
CA ASP A 183 -1.55 3.77 -11.21
C ASP A 183 -1.10 2.41 -11.76
N CYS A 184 -1.60 2.05 -12.94
CA CYS A 184 -1.24 0.83 -13.63
C CYS A 184 -0.65 1.17 -15.01
N TYR A 185 0.59 0.77 -15.26
CA TYR A 185 1.25 0.83 -16.56
C TYR A 185 1.17 -0.51 -17.28
N GLU A 186 0.77 -0.52 -18.54
CA GLU A 186 0.65 -1.73 -19.35
C GLU A 186 1.20 -1.58 -20.77
N HIS A 187 2.33 -2.24 -21.06
CA HIS A 187 2.91 -2.31 -22.39
C HIS A 187 3.83 -3.54 -22.52
N GLY A 188 3.29 -4.65 -23.01
CA GLY A 188 4.02 -5.94 -23.08
C GLY A 188 4.19 -6.65 -21.74
N GLY A 189 3.91 -5.97 -20.63
CA GLY A 189 3.80 -6.45 -19.26
C GLY A 189 2.98 -5.46 -18.44
N GLN A 190 2.76 -5.75 -17.15
CA GLN A 190 2.00 -4.90 -16.23
C GLN A 190 2.89 -4.47 -15.06
N SER A 191 2.80 -3.20 -14.66
CA SER A 191 3.48 -2.68 -13.47
C SER A 191 2.61 -1.65 -12.76
N TRP A 192 2.58 -1.75 -11.44
CA TRP A 192 1.81 -0.89 -10.54
C TRP A 192 2.72 0.05 -9.76
N SER A 193 2.26 1.28 -9.58
CA SER A 193 2.98 2.30 -8.82
C SER A 193 2.03 3.15 -8.01
N ILE A 194 2.51 3.75 -6.92
CA ILE A 194 1.78 4.79 -6.21
C ILE A 194 1.41 5.89 -7.20
N SER A 195 0.16 6.38 -7.13
CA SER A 195 -0.39 7.36 -8.07
C SER A 195 0.54 8.56 -8.25
N GLY A 196 0.85 8.90 -9.50
CA GLY A 196 1.76 9.99 -9.87
C GLY A 196 3.25 9.65 -9.79
N THR A 197 3.62 8.42 -9.42
CA THR A 197 5.01 7.92 -9.40
C THR A 197 5.23 6.85 -10.47
N GLY A 198 6.43 6.28 -10.57
CA GLY A 198 6.73 5.21 -11.54
C GLY A 198 6.65 5.64 -13.00
N THR A 199 6.33 4.69 -13.89
CA THR A 199 6.23 4.94 -15.34
C THR A 199 4.91 5.62 -15.67
N GLN A 200 4.98 6.86 -16.15
CA GLN A 200 3.83 7.73 -16.42
C GLN A 200 3.69 8.00 -17.92
N CYS A 201 3.54 6.93 -18.71
CA CYS A 201 3.30 7.03 -20.14
C CYS A 201 1.87 7.51 -20.39
N ARG A 202 1.69 8.50 -21.27
CA ARG A 202 0.37 9.05 -21.59
C ARG A 202 -0.60 8.01 -22.17
N TRP A 203 -0.09 7.00 -22.85
CA TRP A 203 -0.89 6.02 -23.60
C TRP A 203 -1.09 4.73 -22.83
N ASP A 204 -0.08 4.34 -22.05
CA ASP A 204 0.00 3.01 -21.43
C ASP A 204 -0.28 3.05 -19.92
N THR A 205 -0.37 4.24 -19.30
CA THR A 205 -0.63 4.39 -17.86
C THR A 205 -2.08 4.79 -17.59
N SER A 206 -2.82 3.92 -16.92
CA SER A 206 -4.12 4.22 -16.31
C SER A 206 -3.91 4.82 -14.93
N ARG A 207 -4.31 6.08 -14.74
CA ARG A 207 -4.18 6.77 -13.45
C ARG A 207 -5.34 6.45 -12.52
N GLY A 208 -5.05 6.24 -11.23
CA GLY A 208 -6.04 5.84 -10.24
C GLY A 208 -6.75 4.53 -10.61
N ALA A 209 -6.02 3.61 -11.24
CA ALA A 209 -6.56 2.33 -11.71
C ALA A 209 -6.85 1.35 -10.57
N GLY A 210 -6.28 1.58 -9.39
CA GLY A 210 -6.49 0.72 -8.23
C GLY A 210 -6.14 1.41 -6.92
N VAL A 211 -6.38 0.67 -5.84
CA VAL A 211 -6.09 1.09 -4.48
C VAL A 211 -5.47 -0.07 -3.73
N TRP A 212 -4.35 0.17 -3.05
CA TRP A 212 -3.83 -0.74 -2.05
C TRP A 212 -4.50 -0.45 -0.71
N VAL A 213 -4.96 -1.50 -0.02
CA VAL A 213 -5.58 -1.44 1.30
C VAL A 213 -4.76 -2.30 2.26
N PRO A 214 -4.17 -1.72 3.31
CA PRO A 214 -3.36 -2.49 4.26
C PRO A 214 -4.22 -3.46 5.08
N ASP A 215 -3.69 -4.65 5.31
CA ASP A 215 -4.25 -5.61 6.28
C ASP A 215 -3.82 -5.27 7.73
N ALA A 216 -4.16 -6.14 8.67
CA ALA A 216 -3.85 -5.93 10.08
C ALA A 216 -2.33 -5.85 10.37
N ASP A 217 -1.52 -6.62 9.68
CA ASP A 217 -0.06 -6.67 9.87
C ASP A 217 0.61 -5.46 9.22
N CYS A 218 0.14 -5.04 8.04
CA CYS A 218 0.52 -3.75 7.45
C CYS A 218 0.19 -2.59 8.41
N ILE A 219 -1.00 -2.59 9.01
CA ILE A 219 -1.41 -1.54 9.98
C ILE A 219 -0.50 -1.56 11.21
N ALA A 220 -0.13 -2.75 11.71
CA ALA A 220 0.80 -2.88 12.83
C ALA A 220 2.20 -2.35 12.47
N ALA A 221 2.69 -2.62 11.26
CA ALA A 221 3.94 -2.08 10.75
C ALA A 221 3.89 -0.55 10.63
N ILE A 222 2.80 0.01 10.07
CA ILE A 222 2.58 1.45 10.00
C ILE A 222 2.59 2.08 11.40
N GLU A 223 1.91 1.46 12.37
CA GLU A 223 1.88 1.90 13.77
C GLU A 223 3.26 1.90 14.43
N LEU A 224 4.09 0.89 14.15
CA LEU A 224 5.45 0.79 14.65
C LEU A 224 6.36 1.88 14.06
N GLN A 225 6.23 2.14 12.76
CA GLN A 225 7.16 2.98 12.02
C GLN A 225 6.78 4.47 12.01
N LYS A 226 5.52 4.83 12.28
CA LYS A 226 5.05 6.24 12.21
C LYS A 226 5.85 7.20 13.09
N ALA A 227 6.40 6.75 14.21
CA ALA A 227 7.20 7.60 15.10
C ALA A 227 8.58 7.91 14.51
N VAL A 228 9.12 7.04 13.66
CA VAL A 228 10.38 7.24 12.94
C VAL A 228 10.16 8.21 11.78
N TYR A 229 9.16 7.94 10.95
CA TYR A 229 8.78 8.79 9.81
C TYR A 229 8.19 10.15 10.19
N ALA A 230 7.88 10.36 11.48
CA ALA A 230 7.45 11.66 12.01
C ALA A 230 8.50 12.77 11.89
N PHE A 231 9.76 12.44 11.59
CA PHE A 231 10.88 13.37 11.53
C PHE A 231 11.45 13.62 10.13
N GLY A 232 11.07 12.80 9.15
CA GLY A 232 11.59 12.88 7.80
C GLY A 232 11.03 11.78 6.91
N ASP A 233 11.44 11.82 5.65
CA ASP A 233 10.99 10.91 4.60
C ASP A 233 12.17 10.20 3.93
N ILE A 234 11.92 9.02 3.36
CA ILE A 234 12.91 8.17 2.71
C ILE A 234 12.48 7.89 1.28
N ASN A 235 13.29 8.35 0.33
CA ASN A 235 12.99 8.23 -1.09
C ASN A 235 14.21 7.77 -1.90
N LYS A 236 13.94 6.98 -2.95
CA LYS A 236 14.97 6.54 -3.90
C LYS A 236 15.20 7.63 -4.94
N VAL A 237 16.41 8.19 -4.99
CA VAL A 237 16.81 9.26 -5.91
C VAL A 237 18.07 8.84 -6.65
N ARG A 238 17.98 8.73 -7.98
CA ARG A 238 19.11 8.39 -8.88
C ARG A 238 19.91 7.15 -8.42
N GLY A 239 19.22 6.12 -7.95
CA GLY A 239 19.83 4.87 -7.49
C GLY A 239 20.40 4.90 -6.06
N SER A 240 20.21 6.00 -5.32
CA SER A 240 20.59 6.11 -3.91
C SER A 240 19.37 6.37 -3.02
N TRP A 241 19.39 5.89 -1.78
CA TRP A 241 18.32 6.14 -0.81
C TRP A 241 18.61 7.42 -0.04
N GLN A 242 17.71 8.39 -0.11
CA GLN A 242 17.88 9.70 0.52
C GLN A 242 16.90 9.87 1.68
N VAL A 243 17.44 10.23 2.84
CA VAL A 243 16.66 10.70 4.00
C VAL A 243 16.61 12.21 3.96
N SER A 244 15.41 12.78 3.95
CA SER A 244 15.17 14.23 4.06
C SER A 244 14.45 14.53 5.37
N LEU A 245 15.04 15.39 6.21
CA LEU A 245 14.47 15.77 7.50
C LEU A 245 13.54 16.98 7.38
N ASP A 246 12.46 17.02 8.17
CA ASP A 246 11.54 18.17 8.15
C ASP A 246 12.12 19.41 8.84
N ALA A 247 12.95 19.21 9.86
CA ALA A 247 13.46 20.28 10.71
C ALA A 247 14.70 20.99 10.12
N SER A 248 15.23 20.55 8.98
CA SER A 248 16.44 21.10 8.37
C SER A 248 16.58 20.68 6.93
N ASP A 249 17.32 21.45 6.12
CA ASP A 249 17.69 21.08 4.75
C ASP A 249 18.72 19.92 4.66
N THR A 250 18.93 19.20 5.77
CA THR A 250 19.81 18.04 5.81
C THR A 250 19.20 16.92 4.97
N THR A 251 19.91 16.56 3.89
CA THR A 251 19.66 15.35 3.12
C THR A 251 20.86 14.43 3.24
N ARG A 252 20.63 13.15 3.53
CA ARG A 252 21.70 12.15 3.65
C ARG A 252 21.41 10.97 2.74
N SER A 253 22.41 10.52 2.00
CA SER A 253 22.29 9.41 1.04
C SER A 253 22.89 8.11 1.61
N PHE A 254 22.28 6.99 1.25
CA PHE A 254 22.62 5.63 1.67
C PHE A 254 22.56 4.69 0.46
N SER A 255 23.24 3.54 0.56
CA SER A 255 23.23 2.53 -0.51
C SER A 255 21.96 1.67 -0.47
N THR A 256 21.42 1.41 0.71
CA THR A 256 20.20 0.61 0.90
C THR A 256 19.15 1.34 1.73
N GLU A 257 17.90 0.90 1.61
CA GLU A 257 16.78 1.49 2.34
C GLU A 257 16.88 1.21 3.84
N GLU A 258 17.35 0.03 4.23
CA GLU A 258 17.49 -0.38 5.64
C GLU A 258 18.51 0.50 6.35
N GLN A 259 19.60 0.89 5.67
CA GLN A 259 20.58 1.84 6.21
C GLN A 259 19.97 3.23 6.40
N ALA A 260 19.17 3.68 5.44
CA ALA A 260 18.46 4.96 5.53
C ALA A 260 17.45 4.95 6.70
N TYR A 261 16.67 3.87 6.83
CA TYR A 261 15.69 3.70 7.89
C TYR A 261 16.35 3.58 9.27
N LEU A 262 17.42 2.79 9.40
CA LEU A 262 18.19 2.66 10.64
C LEU A 262 18.73 4.03 11.07
N TRP A 263 19.27 4.80 10.14
CA TRP A 263 19.76 6.14 10.44
C TRP A 263 18.65 7.07 10.92
N LEU A 264 17.49 7.07 10.25
CA LEU A 264 16.34 7.88 10.66
C LEU A 264 15.78 7.43 12.01
N SER A 265 15.82 6.13 12.31
CA SER A 265 15.41 5.56 13.60
C SER A 265 16.31 6.03 14.73
N ILE A 266 17.63 5.98 14.54
CA ILE A 266 18.62 6.53 15.50
C ILE A 266 18.42 8.03 15.65
N TYR A 267 18.13 8.75 14.56
CA TYR A 267 17.79 10.17 14.64
C TYR A 267 16.53 10.39 15.48
N ALA A 268 15.47 9.62 15.29
CA ALA A 268 14.20 9.78 15.99
C ALA A 268 14.29 9.45 17.50
N GLU A 269 15.26 8.62 17.90
CA GLU A 269 15.41 8.13 19.27
C GLU A 269 15.49 9.27 20.31
N GLY A 270 14.70 9.15 21.39
CA GLY A 270 14.67 10.12 22.50
C GLY A 270 14.05 11.49 22.17
N LYS A 271 13.64 11.74 20.93
CA LYS A 271 12.99 13.01 20.55
C LYS A 271 11.52 13.02 20.90
N LYS A 272 11.00 14.21 21.22
CA LYS A 272 9.57 14.41 21.50
C LYS A 272 8.78 14.46 20.20
N VAL A 273 7.72 13.66 20.11
CA VAL A 273 6.82 13.62 18.96
C VAL A 273 5.47 14.21 19.33
N THR A 274 4.92 15.06 18.47
CA THR A 274 3.56 15.61 18.64
C THR A 274 2.53 14.77 17.88
N LYS A 275 1.24 14.94 18.21
CA LYS A 275 0.16 14.26 17.46
C LYS A 275 0.18 14.58 15.97
N LYS A 276 0.48 15.83 15.59
CA LYS A 276 0.59 16.26 14.19
C LYS A 276 1.74 15.53 13.49
N MET A 277 2.90 15.44 14.13
CA MET A 277 4.05 14.72 13.59
C MET A 277 3.77 13.22 13.44
N LEU A 278 3.05 12.60 14.39
CA LEU A 278 2.63 11.20 14.25
C LEU A 278 1.65 10.99 13.09
N ALA A 279 0.77 11.95 12.80
CA ALA A 279 -0.12 11.87 11.65
C ALA A 279 0.68 11.93 10.33
N THR A 280 1.61 12.88 10.22
CA THR A 280 2.53 12.97 9.07
C THR A 280 3.41 11.73 8.93
N GLY A 281 3.92 11.20 10.05
CA GLY A 281 4.72 9.97 10.04
C GLY A 281 3.90 8.74 9.66
N ARG A 282 2.61 8.69 10.02
CA ARG A 282 1.70 7.62 9.58
C ARG A 282 1.49 7.66 8.07
N ASP A 283 1.24 8.84 7.53
CA ASP A 283 1.06 9.08 6.09
C ASP A 283 2.29 8.56 5.31
N ARG A 284 3.49 8.98 5.71
CA ARG A 284 4.74 8.47 5.12
C ARG A 284 4.93 6.97 5.28
N ALA A 285 4.65 6.43 6.47
CA ALA A 285 4.81 5.01 6.74
C ALA A 285 3.91 4.15 5.85
N HIS A 286 2.65 4.54 5.61
CA HIS A 286 1.79 3.74 4.71
C HIS A 286 2.29 3.76 3.26
N TYR A 287 2.90 4.85 2.79
CA TYR A 287 3.45 4.92 1.43
C TYR A 287 4.70 4.05 1.31
N HIS A 288 5.55 4.05 2.35
CA HIS A 288 6.72 3.18 2.40
C HIS A 288 6.33 1.69 2.39
N ILE A 289 5.37 1.28 3.24
CA ILE A 289 4.89 -0.11 3.25
C ILE A 289 4.26 -0.47 1.90
N CYS A 290 3.39 0.39 1.35
CA CYS A 290 2.80 0.18 0.03
C CYS A 290 3.87 0.00 -1.06
N ARG A 291 4.95 0.76 -1.03
CA ARG A 291 6.04 0.65 -2.00
C ARG A 291 6.71 -0.71 -1.93
N GLY A 292 7.04 -1.21 -0.74
CA GLY A 292 7.61 -2.55 -0.56
C GLY A 292 6.68 -3.67 -1.02
N VAL A 293 5.37 -3.50 -0.82
CA VAL A 293 4.34 -4.42 -1.36
C VAL A 293 4.34 -4.40 -2.89
N LEU A 294 4.35 -3.21 -3.50
CA LEU A 294 4.35 -3.07 -4.96
C LEU A 294 5.64 -3.59 -5.59
N ASP A 295 6.78 -3.43 -4.94
CA ASP A 295 8.05 -3.97 -5.43
C ASP A 295 7.97 -5.50 -5.56
N GLN A 296 7.46 -6.19 -4.53
CA GLN A 296 7.23 -7.64 -4.59
C GLN A 296 6.13 -8.03 -5.58
N TYR A 297 5.01 -7.32 -5.61
CA TYR A 297 3.91 -7.63 -6.51
C TYR A 297 4.31 -7.46 -7.99
N ASN A 298 5.09 -6.43 -8.30
CA ASN A 298 5.62 -6.21 -9.64
C ASN A 298 6.67 -7.26 -10.04
N ALA A 299 7.53 -7.69 -9.10
CA ALA A 299 8.45 -8.80 -9.34
C ALA A 299 7.69 -10.09 -9.67
N TRP A 300 6.62 -10.40 -8.92
CA TRP A 300 5.72 -11.52 -9.23
C TRP A 300 5.06 -11.39 -10.61
N LEU A 301 4.52 -10.21 -10.95
CA LEU A 301 3.93 -9.94 -12.28
C LEU A 301 4.94 -10.09 -13.43
N ALA A 302 6.22 -9.83 -13.16
CA ALA A 302 7.31 -10.02 -14.11
C ALA A 302 7.77 -11.49 -14.23
N GLY A 303 7.25 -12.38 -13.39
CA GLY A 303 7.65 -13.80 -13.33
C GLY A 303 8.93 -14.04 -12.54
N GLU A 304 9.36 -13.10 -11.69
CA GLU A 304 10.55 -13.25 -10.84
C GLU A 304 10.24 -14.10 -9.59
N CYS A 305 9.81 -15.34 -9.81
CA CYS A 305 9.50 -16.32 -8.78
C CYS A 305 10.54 -17.44 -8.81
N TYR A 306 11.07 -17.80 -7.64
CA TYR A 306 12.24 -18.68 -7.55
C TYR A 306 12.10 -19.71 -6.43
N GLY A 307 12.73 -20.86 -6.64
CA GLY A 307 13.13 -21.80 -5.60
C GLY A 307 14.63 -21.77 -5.39
N VAL A 308 15.06 -21.92 -4.13
CA VAL A 308 16.44 -22.21 -3.77
C VAL A 308 16.60 -23.72 -3.72
N VAL A 309 17.45 -24.26 -4.59
CA VAL A 309 17.76 -25.70 -4.66
C VAL A 309 19.17 -25.94 -4.17
N VAL A 310 19.34 -26.91 -3.27
CA VAL A 310 20.63 -27.41 -2.81
C VAL A 310 20.75 -28.87 -3.23
N ALA A 311 21.47 -29.11 -4.32
CA ALA A 311 21.69 -30.45 -4.87
C ALA A 311 23.01 -31.02 -4.34
N THR A 312 22.98 -32.29 -3.93
CA THR A 312 24.15 -33.04 -3.46
C THR A 312 24.48 -34.14 -4.46
N PHE A 313 25.73 -34.16 -4.88
CA PHE A 313 26.28 -35.14 -5.82
C PHE A 313 27.36 -35.96 -5.11
N SER A 314 27.42 -37.24 -5.43
CA SER A 314 28.48 -38.13 -4.99
C SER A 314 29.41 -38.48 -6.15
N ASN A 315 30.73 -38.51 -5.90
CA ASN A 315 31.70 -38.95 -6.88
C ASN A 315 31.73 -40.49 -6.90
N VAL A 316 31.10 -41.05 -7.93
CA VAL A 316 31.06 -42.50 -8.22
C VAL A 316 32.24 -42.95 -9.09
N GLY A 317 32.98 -41.99 -9.65
CA GLY A 317 34.20 -42.22 -10.42
C GLY A 317 35.46 -42.37 -9.55
N THR A 318 36.61 -42.10 -10.16
CA THR A 318 37.91 -42.14 -9.48
C THR A 318 38.36 -40.73 -9.10
N GLU A 319 39.42 -40.60 -8.28
CA GLU A 319 40.01 -39.28 -8.03
C GLU A 319 40.63 -38.64 -9.29
N ALA A 320 41.07 -39.46 -10.27
CA ALA A 320 41.68 -38.97 -11.50
C ALA A 320 40.64 -38.65 -12.59
N GLU A 321 39.52 -39.36 -12.58
CA GLU A 321 38.39 -39.20 -13.51
C GLU A 321 37.10 -39.20 -12.67
N PRO A 322 36.73 -38.03 -12.09
CA PRO A 322 35.53 -37.93 -11.27
C PRO A 322 34.27 -38.03 -12.13
N GLU A 323 33.30 -38.80 -11.65
CA GLU A 323 31.96 -38.91 -12.23
C GLU A 323 30.96 -38.58 -11.13
N TRP A 324 30.11 -37.59 -11.36
CA TRP A 324 29.19 -37.06 -10.34
C TRP A 324 27.78 -37.58 -10.59
N GLU A 325 27.24 -38.32 -9.62
CA GLU A 325 25.85 -38.79 -9.63
C GLU A 325 25.04 -38.03 -8.58
N LEU A 326 23.84 -37.56 -8.96
CA LEU A 326 22.93 -36.87 -8.06
C LEU A 326 22.48 -37.83 -6.95
N GLU A 327 22.79 -37.50 -5.70
CA GLU A 327 22.38 -38.25 -4.53
C GLU A 327 21.00 -37.77 -4.02
N GLY A 328 20.75 -36.46 -4.11
CA GLY A 328 19.47 -35.86 -3.74
C GLY A 328 19.50 -34.33 -3.79
N SER A 329 18.34 -33.71 -3.56
CA SER A 329 18.18 -32.26 -3.46
C SER A 329 17.30 -31.88 -2.27
N ASP A 330 17.64 -30.78 -1.62
CA ASP A 330 16.75 -30.03 -0.71
C ASP A 330 16.29 -28.76 -1.44
N GLU A 331 15.00 -28.46 -1.36
CA GLU A 331 14.38 -27.41 -2.16
C GLU A 331 13.47 -26.55 -1.29
N THR A 332 13.56 -25.22 -1.45
CA THR A 332 12.65 -24.27 -0.81
C THR A 332 12.12 -23.32 -1.87
N TRP A 333 10.80 -23.28 -2.03
CA TRP A 333 10.08 -22.55 -3.10
C TRP A 333 9.37 -21.30 -2.56
N GLY A 334 8.83 -20.47 -3.45
CA GLY A 334 8.04 -19.29 -3.07
C GLY A 334 8.82 -18.01 -2.82
N TYR A 335 10.06 -17.89 -3.31
CA TYR A 335 10.80 -16.63 -3.24
C TYR A 335 10.41 -15.70 -4.38
N ILE A 336 10.22 -14.41 -4.09
CA ILE A 336 9.87 -13.39 -5.08
C ILE A 336 10.98 -12.33 -5.11
N GLY A 337 11.44 -12.01 -6.31
CA GLY A 337 12.54 -11.08 -6.54
C GLY A 337 13.92 -11.73 -6.44
N SER A 338 14.80 -11.32 -7.34
CA SER A 338 16.08 -11.99 -7.57
C SER A 338 17.14 -11.64 -6.50
N ASP A 339 17.27 -10.37 -6.15
CA ASP A 339 18.44 -9.82 -5.44
C ASP A 339 18.60 -10.35 -4.01
N SER A 340 17.49 -10.47 -3.27
CA SER A 340 17.50 -11.00 -1.90
C SER A 340 17.67 -12.52 -1.87
N THR A 341 17.20 -13.21 -2.90
CA THR A 341 17.19 -14.68 -2.98
C THR A 341 18.56 -15.23 -3.33
N ALA A 342 19.28 -14.61 -4.28
CA ALA A 342 20.66 -15.00 -4.58
C ALA A 342 21.62 -14.78 -3.41
N ALA A 343 21.39 -13.77 -2.57
CA ALA A 343 22.20 -13.54 -1.38
C ALA A 343 22.15 -14.72 -0.39
N MET A 344 21.14 -15.59 -0.46
CA MET A 344 21.01 -16.78 0.39
C MET A 344 21.88 -17.96 -0.09
N LEU A 345 22.25 -18.03 -1.37
CA LEU A 345 22.95 -19.18 -1.96
C LEU A 345 24.27 -19.55 -1.23
N PRO A 346 25.11 -18.59 -0.79
CA PRO A 346 26.31 -18.92 -0.02
C PRO A 346 26.00 -19.35 1.42
N THR A 347 24.89 -18.89 1.99
CA THR A 347 24.51 -19.22 3.38
C THR A 347 23.93 -20.62 3.53
N VAL A 348 23.16 -21.08 2.54
CA VAL A 348 22.53 -22.42 2.57
C VAL A 348 23.53 -23.55 2.37
N LEU A 349 24.75 -23.25 1.89
CA LEU A 349 25.82 -24.24 1.75
C LEU A 349 26.60 -24.49 3.05
N ASN A 350 26.43 -23.70 4.10
CA ASN A 350 27.27 -23.78 5.30
C ASN A 350 26.90 -24.90 6.26
#